data_AF-A0A4R4TEA0-F1
#
_entry.id   AF-A0A4R4TEA0-F1
#
_cell.length_a   1.000
_cell.length_b   1.000
_cell.length_c   1.000
_cell.angle_alpha   90.00
_cell.angle_beta   90.00
_cell.angle_gamma   90.00
#
_symmetry.space_group_name_H-M   'P 1'
#
loop_
_entity.id
_entity.type
_entity.pdbx_description
1 polymer ?
#
loop_
_entity_poly.entity_id
_entity_poly.type
_entity_poly.pdbx_seq_one_letter_code
_entity_poly.pdbx_strand_id
1 'polypeptide(L)'
;AAMLIASEVLTNAVRATPCKPVTLRMALVGDGLRVEVWDSSPERPRASTPDLSMPEEPLGDDAPDPGGWGLGIVESLSEDHGVRAEFEGKSVWALLRAEFR
;
A
#
# COMPACT_ATOMS: atom_id res chain seq x y z
N ALA A 1 -8.57 3.97 -8.40
CA ALA A 1 -7.18 4.07 -7.92
C ALA A 1 -7.10 4.19 -6.40
N ALA A 2 -7.72 5.20 -5.77
CA ALA A 2 -7.61 5.46 -4.33
C ALA A 2 -7.90 4.25 -3.42
N MET A 3 -9.00 3.52 -3.66
CA MET A 3 -9.36 2.33 -2.88
C MET A 3 -8.29 1.23 -2.95
N LEU A 4 -7.73 1.00 -4.14
CA LEU A 4 -6.71 -0.04 -4.34
C LEU A 4 -5.41 0.35 -3.65
N ILE A 5 -4.95 1.61 -3.82
CA ILE A 5 -3.78 2.13 -3.09
C ILE A 5 -3.98 2.01 -1.58
N ALA A 6 -5.15 2.42 -1.06
CA ALA A 6 -5.45 2.30 0.36
C ALA A 6 -5.40 0.84 0.84
N SER A 7 -5.97 -0.10 0.07
CA SER A 7 -5.91 -1.54 0.35
C SER A 7 -4.48 -2.05 0.42
N GLU A 8 -3.65 -1.75 -0.59
CA GLU A 8 -2.26 -2.20 -0.65
C GLU A 8 -1.41 -1.65 0.50
N VAL A 9 -1.47 -0.34 0.71
CA VAL A 9 -0.67 0.31 1.75
C VAL A 9 -1.11 -0.15 3.15
N LEU A 10 -2.42 -0.31 3.38
CA LEU A 10 -2.95 -0.81 4.65
C LEU A 10 -2.59 -2.28 4.88
N THR A 11 -2.69 -3.13 3.86
CA THR A 11 -2.31 -4.55 3.93
C THR A 11 -0.84 -4.70 4.29
N ASN A 12 0.04 -3.90 3.67
CA ASN A 12 1.46 -3.87 3.98
C ASN A 12 1.73 -3.46 5.43
N ALA A 13 1.05 -2.43 5.93
CA ALA A 13 1.17 -1.98 7.31
C ALA A 13 0.73 -3.07 8.31
N VAL A 14 -0.45 -3.67 8.10
CA VAL A 14 -0.98 -4.73 8.96
C VAL A 14 -0.05 -5.95 8.99
N ARG A 15 0.52 -6.34 7.85
CA ARG A 15 1.50 -7.43 7.78
C ARG A 15 2.82 -7.08 8.47
N ALA A 16 3.29 -5.84 8.34
CA ALA A 16 4.54 -5.38 8.96
C ALA A 16 4.43 -5.24 10.48
N THR A 17 3.22 -4.99 11.01
CA THR A 17 2.98 -4.84 12.45
C THR A 17 1.78 -5.65 12.93
N PRO A 18 1.91 -6.99 13.01
CA PRO A 18 0.82 -7.86 13.46
C PRO A 18 0.34 -7.47 14.87
N CYS A 19 -0.98 -7.38 15.04
CA CYS A 19 -1.64 -7.05 16.32
C CYS A 19 -1.22 -5.70 16.93
N LYS A 20 -0.69 -4.77 16.13
CA LYS A 20 -0.37 -3.41 16.57
C LYS A 20 -1.25 -2.36 15.87
N PRO A 21 -1.39 -1.16 16.45
CA PRO A 21 -2.14 -0.08 15.83
C PRO A 21 -1.56 0.31 14.47
N VAL A 22 -2.46 0.60 13.53
CA VAL A 22 -2.17 1.18 12.22
C VAL A 22 -3.16 2.33 12.03
N THR A 23 -2.71 3.44 11.45
CA THR A 23 -3.57 4.60 11.21
C THR A 23 -3.63 4.92 9.73
N LEU A 24 -4.83 4.89 9.14
CA LEU A 24 -5.08 5.38 7.79
C LEU A 24 -5.57 6.84 7.84
N ARG A 25 -4.96 7.71 7.04
CA ARG A 25 -5.34 9.10 6.85
C ARG A 25 -5.54 9.36 5.36
N MET A 26 -6.60 10.11 5.06
CA MET A 26 -6.88 10.60 3.71
C MET A 26 -7.12 12.10 3.79
N ALA A 27 -6.45 12.87 2.95
CA ALA A 27 -6.58 14.31 2.92
C ALA A 27 -6.44 14.83 1.48
N LEU A 28 -7.18 15.87 1.15
CA LEU A 28 -6.95 16.62 -0.08
C LEU A 28 -5.72 17.51 0.11
N VAL A 29 -4.76 17.44 -0.81
CA VAL A 29 -3.53 18.21 -0.79
C VAL A 29 -3.32 18.78 -2.19
N GLY A 30 -3.42 20.10 -2.32
CA GLY A 30 -3.44 20.73 -3.65
C GLY A 30 -4.67 20.29 -4.45
N ASP A 31 -4.43 19.79 -5.66
CA ASP A 31 -5.41 19.19 -6.57
C ASP A 31 -5.45 17.64 -6.49
N GLY A 32 -4.82 17.06 -5.46
CA GLY A 32 -4.72 15.62 -5.28
C GLY A 32 -5.35 15.09 -3.99
N LEU A 33 -5.53 13.77 -3.93
CA LEU A 33 -5.88 13.00 -2.74
C LEU A 33 -4.62 12.30 -2.23
N ARG A 34 -4.18 12.65 -1.02
CA ARG A 34 -3.11 11.94 -0.30
C ARG A 34 -3.72 10.83 0.54
N VAL A 35 -3.29 9.60 0.30
CA VAL A 35 -3.53 8.42 1.13
C VAL A 35 -2.25 8.15 1.92
N GLU A 36 -2.34 8.13 3.25
CA GLU A 36 -1.19 7.90 4.13
C GLU A 36 -1.54 6.87 5.21
N VAL A 37 -0.67 5.89 5.40
CA VAL A 37 -0.79 4.89 6.46
C VAL A 37 0.43 4.96 7.35
N TRP A 38 0.21 5.08 8.65
CA TRP A 38 1.24 4.95 9.66
C TRP A 38 1.21 3.57 10.30
N ASP A 39 2.38 2.99 10.52
CA ASP A 39 2.59 1.77 11.31
C ASP A 39 3.85 1.87 12.17
N SER A 40 3.89 1.06 13.24
CA SER A 40 4.99 1.08 14.23
C SER A 40 6.27 0.33 13.80
N SER A 41 6.31 -0.25 12.60
CA SER A 41 7.51 -0.92 12.09
C SER A 41 8.46 0.11 11.47
N PRO A 42 9.75 0.10 11.85
CA PRO A 42 10.76 0.95 11.20
C PRO A 42 11.11 0.46 9.79
N GLU A 43 10.68 -0.75 9.40
CA GLU A 43 11.06 -1.36 8.13
C GLU A 43 10.32 -0.72 6.97
N ARG A 44 11.06 -0.22 5.97
CA ARG A 44 10.44 0.28 4.73
C ARG A 44 9.78 -0.87 3.95
N PRO A 45 8.64 -0.63 3.28
CA PRO A 45 8.09 -1.57 2.33
C PRO A 45 9.15 -1.97 1.30
N ARG A 46 9.30 -3.27 1.05
CA ARG A 46 10.21 -3.79 0.03
C ARG A 46 9.40 -4.22 -1.18
N ALA A 47 9.84 -3.80 -2.37
CA ALA A 47 9.35 -4.39 -3.60
C ALA A 47 9.64 -5.90 -3.54
N SER A 48 8.62 -6.70 -3.88
CA SER A 48 8.80 -8.13 -4.09
C SER A 48 8.49 -8.40 -5.56
N THR A 49 9.25 -9.28 -6.19
CA THR A 49 8.90 -9.72 -7.55
C THR A 49 7.63 -10.55 -7.46
N PRO A 50 6.53 -10.15 -8.11
CA PRO A 50 5.32 -10.95 -8.10
C PRO A 50 5.60 -12.32 -8.71
N ASP A 51 4.99 -13.36 -8.15
CA ASP A 51 5.04 -14.68 -8.74
C ASP A 51 4.19 -14.67 -10.02
N LEU A 52 4.86 -14.77 -11.17
CA LEU A 52 4.23 -14.83 -12.49
C LEU A 52 4.05 -16.27 -12.98
N SER A 53 4.36 -17.27 -12.15
CA SER A 53 4.12 -18.66 -12.50
C SER A 53 2.62 -18.91 -12.66
N MET A 54 2.27 -19.58 -13.75
CA MET A 54 0.92 -20.07 -13.95
C MET A 54 0.77 -21.36 -13.15
N PRO A 55 -0.23 -21.47 -12.25
CA PRO A 55 -0.45 -22.70 -11.50
C PRO A 55 -0.80 -23.83 -12.48
N GLU A 56 -0.21 -25.01 -12.25
CA GLU A 56 -0.46 -26.20 -13.09
C GLU A 56 -1.90 -26.72 -12.95
N GLU A 57 -2.53 -26.44 -11.80
CA GLU A 57 -3.91 -26.77 -11.51
C GLU A 57 -4.74 -25.48 -11.26
N PRO A 58 -6.06 -25.49 -11.53
CA PRO A 58 -6.93 -24.37 -11.20
C PRO A 58 -6.86 -24.03 -9.71
N LEU A 59 -6.59 -22.77 -9.39
CA LEU A 59 -6.66 -22.28 -8.01
C LEU A 59 -8.11 -22.33 -7.53
N GLY A 60 -8.33 -22.85 -6.33
CA GLY A 60 -9.61 -22.71 -5.64
C GLY A 60 -9.83 -21.28 -5.15
N ASP A 61 -11.07 -20.94 -4.80
CA ASP A 61 -11.44 -19.59 -4.34
C ASP A 61 -10.66 -19.13 -3.09
N ASP A 62 -10.14 -20.07 -2.30
CA ASP A 62 -9.35 -19.81 -1.08
C ASP A 62 -7.84 -19.70 -1.35
N ALA A 63 -7.41 -19.69 -2.61
CA ALA A 63 -6.00 -19.57 -2.93
C ALA A 63 -5.42 -18.25 -2.41
N PRO A 64 -4.26 -18.27 -1.74
CA PRO A 64 -3.61 -17.04 -1.31
C PRO A 64 -3.22 -16.20 -2.53
N ASP A 65 -3.46 -14.89 -2.44
CA ASP A 65 -3.02 -13.95 -3.46
C ASP A 65 -1.49 -14.11 -3.67
N PRO A 66 -1.00 -14.33 -4.91
CA PRO A 66 0.42 -14.50 -5.22
C PRO A 66 1.28 -13.33 -4.71
N GLY A 67 0.68 -12.19 -4.39
CA GLY A 67 1.32 -11.11 -3.67
C GLY A 67 2.44 -10.43 -4.48
N GLY A 68 3.17 -9.51 -3.84
CA GLY A 68 4.28 -8.78 -4.46
C GLY A 68 3.89 -7.63 -5.40
N TRP A 69 2.61 -7.52 -5.77
CA TRP A 69 2.13 -6.42 -6.61
C TRP A 69 2.00 -5.08 -5.88
N GLY A 70 1.87 -5.09 -4.55
CA GLY A 70 1.43 -3.91 -3.79
C GLY A 70 2.27 -2.65 -4.01
N LEU A 71 3.61 -2.75 -4.03
CA LEU A 71 4.45 -1.59 -4.28
C LEU A 71 4.35 -1.11 -5.73
N GLY A 72 4.31 -2.03 -6.70
CA GLY A 72 4.17 -1.70 -8.12
C GLY A 72 2.82 -1.05 -8.45
N ILE A 73 1.74 -1.47 -7.77
CA ILE A 73 0.42 -0.83 -7.88
C ILE A 73 0.48 0.61 -7.36
N VAL A 74 1.10 0.83 -6.19
CA VAL A 74 1.26 2.17 -5.61
C VAL A 74 2.10 3.05 -6.54
N GLU A 75 3.25 2.56 -7.01
CA GLU A 75 4.13 3.26 -7.95
C GLU A 75 3.42 3.63 -9.26
N SER A 76 2.63 2.72 -9.82
CA SER A 76 1.97 2.93 -11.11
C SER A 76 0.75 3.86 -11.04
N LEU A 77 0.05 3.90 -9.91
CA LEU A 77 -1.23 4.62 -9.78
C LEU A 77 -1.12 5.97 -9.06
N SER A 78 0.03 6.27 -8.46
CA SER A 78 0.29 7.53 -7.76
C SER A 78 1.02 8.53 -8.66
N GLU A 79 0.73 9.82 -8.47
CA GLU A 79 1.54 10.90 -9.03
C GLU A 79 2.86 11.05 -8.28
N ASP A 80 2.82 10.81 -6.97
CA ASP A 80 3.98 10.82 -6.08
C ASP A 80 3.73 9.87 -4.90
N HIS A 81 4.77 9.29 -4.34
CA HIS A 81 4.67 8.41 -3.19
C HIS A 81 5.97 8.39 -2.39
N GLY A 82 5.89 7.93 -1.14
CA GLY A 82 7.09 7.80 -0.34
C GLY A 82 6.88 7.20 1.03
N VAL A 83 7.98 7.16 1.76
CA VAL A 83 8.02 6.69 3.15
C VAL A 83 8.73 7.72 4.00
N ARG A 84 8.03 8.23 5.00
CA ARG A 84 8.51 9.17 5.99
C ARG A 84 8.76 8.43 7.30
N ALA A 85 9.97 8.55 7.86
CA ALA A 85 10.25 8.06 9.19
C ALA A 85 9.56 8.96 10.23
N GLU A 86 8.98 8.35 11.25
CA GLU A 86 8.30 9.01 12.36
C GLU A 86 8.94 8.53 13.68
N PHE A 87 8.72 9.24 14.79
CA PHE A 87 9.37 8.95 16.08
C PHE A 87 9.18 7.49 16.54
N GLU A 88 8.00 6.90 16.33
CA GLU A 88 7.67 5.50 16.70
C GLU A 88 7.26 4.63 15.50
N GLY A 89 7.86 4.84 14.32
CA GLY A 89 7.57 4.00 13.17
C GLY A 89 7.76 4.73 11.84
N LYS A 90 6.82 4.53 10.93
CA LYS A 90 6.85 5.19 9.62
C LYS A 90 5.46 5.51 9.11
N SER A 91 5.39 6.50 8.23
CA SER A 91 4.23 6.75 7.38
C SER A 91 4.58 6.42 5.92
N VAL A 92 3.80 5.54 5.31
CA VAL A 92 3.82 5.27 3.87
C VAL A 92 2.69 6.07 3.23
N TRP A 93 2.97 6.82 2.17
CA TRP A 93 1.98 7.69 1.56
C TRP A 93 2.04 7.66 0.03
N ALA A 94 0.90 7.96 -0.59
CA ALA A 94 0.73 8.09 -2.03
C ALA A 94 -0.21 9.27 -2.31
N LEU A 95 0.18 10.11 -3.26
CA LEU A 95 -0.62 11.20 -3.80
C LEU A 95 -1.23 10.74 -5.12
N LEU A 96 -2.55 10.88 -5.24
CA LEU A 96 -3.28 10.63 -6.46
C LEU A 96 -3.82 11.94 -7.00
N ARG A 97 -3.88 12.08 -8.32
CA ARG A 97 -4.67 13.12 -8.96
C ARG A 97 -6.13 12.99 -8.54
N ALA A 98 -6.75 14.09 -8.11
CA ALA A 98 -8.18 14.12 -7.83
C ALA A 98 -8.86 15.06 -8.84
N GLU A 99 -9.61 14.50 -9.78
CA GLU A 99 -10.50 15.30 -10.61
C GLU A 99 -11.80 15.54 -9.84
N PHE A 100 -11.94 16.74 -9.29
CA PHE A 100 -13.18 17.17 -8.66
C PHE A 100 -14.17 17.53 -9.77
N ARG A 101 -15.19 16.68 -9.96
CA ARG A 101 -16.30 16.95 -10.87
C ARG A 101 -17.44 17.66 -10.15
#